data_AF-A0A2V9RBC6-F1
#
_entry.id   AF-A0A2V9RBC6-F1
#
_cell.length_a   1.000
_cell.length_b   1.000
_cell.length_c   1.000
_cell.angle_alpha   90.00
_cell.angle_beta   90.00
_cell.angle_gamma   90.00
#
_symmetry.space_group_name_H-M   'P 1'
#
loop_
_entity.id
_entity.type
_entity.pdbx_description
1 polymer ?
#
loop_
_entity_poly.entity_id
_entity_poly.type
_entity_poly.pdbx_seq_one_letter_code
_entity_poly.pdbx_strand_id
1 'polypeptide(L)' 'MANLGVPLLVQLCLGFGVAGLLWPEKFVAVFDVLMFPWPASSRTVRANSIAAIALSLSLLVTMLIKLR' A
#
# COMPACT_ATOMS: atom_id res chain seq x y z
N MET A 1 -16.95 -20.07 -3.89
CA MET A 1 -16.79 -18.89 -3.01
C MET A 1 -15.98 -17.88 -3.79
N ALA A 2 -16.52 -16.70 -4.09
CA ALA A 2 -15.77 -15.66 -4.79
C ALA A 2 -14.51 -15.34 -3.99
N ASN A 3 -13.33 -15.41 -4.62
CA ASN A 3 -12.05 -15.14 -3.96
C ASN A 3 -11.89 -13.62 -3.75
N LEU A 4 -12.65 -13.08 -2.79
CA LEU A 4 -12.69 -11.65 -2.48
C LEU A 4 -11.39 -11.17 -1.80
N GLY A 5 -10.54 -12.08 -1.32
CA GLY A 5 -9.33 -11.73 -0.58
C GLY A 5 -8.33 -10.92 -1.42
N VAL A 6 -8.08 -11.32 -2.66
CA VAL A 6 -7.14 -10.62 -3.57
C VAL A 6 -7.62 -9.20 -3.91
N PRO A 7 -8.86 -8.97 -4.36
CA PRO A 7 -9.32 -7.61 -4.66
C PRO A 7 -9.40 -6.72 -3.40
N LEU A 8 -9.73 -7.28 -2.23
CA LEU A 8 -9.70 -6.51 -0.97
C LEU A 8 -8.28 -6.05 -0.64
N LEU A 9 -7.30 -6.96 -0.77
CA LEU A 9 -5.89 -6.66 -0.50
C LEU A 9 -5.38 -5.57 -1.46
N VAL A 10 -5.74 -5.66 -2.74
CA VAL A 10 -5.39 -4.62 -3.74
C VAL A 10 -5.95 -3.26 -3.34
N GLN A 11 -7.23 -3.19 -2.96
CA GLN A 11 -7.85 -1.91 -2.55
C GLN A 11 -7.23 -1.34 -1.28
N LEU A 12 -6.88 -2.18 -0.29
CA LEU A 12 -6.20 -1.75 0.91
C LEU A 12 -4.81 -1.21 0.60
N CYS A 13 -4.01 -1.91 -0.21
CA CYS A 13 -2.68 -1.43 -0.64
C CYS A 13 -2.78 -0.10 -1.40
N LEU A 14 -3.76 0.04 -2.29
CA LEU A 14 -3.99 1.25 -3.06
C LEU A 14 -4.41 2.42 -2.15
N GLY A 15 -5.37 2.19 -1.26
CA GLY A 15 -5.84 3.19 -0.29
C GLY A 15 -4.72 3.64 0.65
N PHE A 16 -3.94 2.70 1.19
CA PHE A 16 -2.82 2.98 2.08
C PHE A 16 -1.69 3.73 1.36
N GLY A 17 -1.41 3.34 0.11
CA GLY A 17 -0.44 4.02 -0.74
C GLY A 17 -0.84 5.46 -1.09
N VAL A 18 -2.08 5.67 -1.51
CA VAL A 18 -2.61 7.01 -1.82
C VAL A 18 -2.66 7.88 -0.56
N ALA A 19 -3.14 7.33 0.56
CA ALA A 19 -3.24 8.06 1.82
C ALA A 19 -1.87 8.46 2.39
N GLY A 20 -0.87 7.59 2.32
CA GLY A 20 0.49 7.95 2.75
C GLY A 20 1.21 8.93 1.81
N LEU A 21 0.75 9.06 0.55
CA LEU A 21 1.23 10.09 -0.39
C LEU A 21 0.57 11.46 -0.16
N LEU A 22 -0.74 11.48 0.12
CA LEU A 22 -1.53 12.69 0.37
C LEU A 22 -1.37 13.25 1.79
N TRP A 23 -1.30 12.39 2.81
CA TRP A 23 -1.15 12.77 4.22
C TRP A 23 0.06 12.08 4.87
N PRO A 24 1.29 12.38 4.40
CA PRO A 24 2.49 11.76 4.95
C PRO A 24 2.66 12.05 6.45
N GLU A 25 2.33 13.25 6.95
CA GLU A 25 2.50 13.56 8.38
C GLU A 25 1.63 12.71 9.30
N LYS A 26 0.39 12.42 8.88
CA LYS A 26 -0.53 11.57 9.67
C LYS A 26 -0.13 10.10 9.60
N PHE A 27 0.43 9.69 8.47
CA PHE A 27 0.91 8.33 8.27
C PHE A 27 2.27 8.06 8.92
N VAL A 28 3.12 9.07 9.11
CA VAL A 28 4.39 8.91 9.84
C VAL A 28 4.13 8.33 11.22
N ALA A 29 3.17 8.83 12.00
CA ALA A 29 2.87 8.28 13.32
C ALA A 29 2.41 6.81 13.28
N VAL A 30 1.65 6.43 12.24
CA VAL A 30 1.20 5.04 12.05
C VAL A 30 2.37 4.14 11.63
N PHE A 31 3.22 4.62 10.73
CA PHE A 31 4.43 3.94 10.30
C PHE A 31 5.49 3.86 11.40
N ASP A 32 5.55 4.82 12.32
CA ASP A 32 6.51 4.80 13.43
C ASP A 32 6.19 3.67 14.41
N VAL A 33 4.89 3.38 14.61
CA VAL A 33 4.45 2.21 15.38
C VAL A 33 4.64 0.92 14.56
N LEU A 34 4.24 0.91 13.28
CA LEU A 34 4.31 -0.29 12.44
C LEU A 34 5.75 -0.72 12.08
N MET A 35 6.65 0.24 11.89
CA MET A 35 8.05 0.00 11.54
C MET A 35 8.97 0.02 12.76
N PHE A 36 8.41 0.06 13.98
CA PHE A 36 9.23 0.06 15.20
C PHE A 36 10.25 -1.09 15.16
N PRO A 37 11.53 -0.83 15.46
CA PRO A 37 12.12 0.40 16.02
C PRO A 37 12.73 1.38 14.98
N TRP A 38 12.45 1.20 13.70
CA TRP A 38 13.06 1.98 12.62
C TRP A 38 12.42 3.36 12.49
N PRO A 39 13.20 4.46 12.40
CA PRO A 39 12.62 5.80 12.34
C PRO A 39 11.78 5.99 11.07
N ALA A 40 10.49 6.27 11.27
CA ALA A 40 9.60 6.62 10.17
C ALA A 40 9.84 8.08 9.75
N SER A 41 10.59 8.29 8.69
CA SER A 41 10.69 9.60 8.04
C SER A 41 9.58 9.76 6.98
N SER A 42 9.10 10.98 6.77
CA SER A 42 8.16 11.33 5.69
C SER A 42 8.63 10.83 4.32
N ARG A 43 9.95 10.76 4.09
CA ARG A 43 10.54 10.20 2.86
C ARG A 43 10.37 8.68 2.77
N THR A 44 10.57 7.97 3.88
CA THR A 44 10.38 6.52 3.99
C THR A 44 8.91 6.13 3.83
N VAL A 45 8.01 6.89 4.46
CA VAL A 45 6.55 6.72 4.29
C VAL A 45 6.15 6.86 2.83
N ARG A 46 6.60 7.92 2.14
CA ARG A 46 6.33 8.12 0.71
C ARG A 46 6.89 6.98 -0.15
N ALA A 47 8.10 6.52 0.11
CA ALA A 47 8.69 5.40 -0.61
C ALA A 47 7.90 4.09 -0.42
N ASN A 48 7.50 3.79 0.82
CA ASN A 48 6.65 2.63 1.13
C ASN A 48 5.27 2.75 0.49
N SER A 49 4.68 3.94 0.48
CA SER A 49 3.41 4.21 -0.19
C SER A 49 3.49 4.00 -1.69
N ILE A 50 4.56 4.46 -2.35
CA ILE A 50 4.79 4.21 -3.78
C ILE A 50 4.97 2.71 -4.05
N ALA A 51 5.74 2.02 -3.21
CA ALA A 51 5.91 0.57 -3.33
C ALA A 51 4.58 -0.18 -3.17
N ALA A 52 3.73 0.23 -2.22
CA ALA A 52 2.40 -0.34 -2.03
C ALA A 52 1.49 -0.12 -3.26
N ILE A 53 1.53 1.07 -3.87
CA ILE A 53 0.82 1.35 -5.12
C ILE A 53 1.33 0.46 -6.25
N ALA A 54 2.65 0.38 -6.45
CA ALA A 54 3.26 -0.45 -7.49
C ALA A 54 2.88 -1.94 -7.34
N LEU A 55 2.86 -2.44 -6.10
CA LEU A 55 2.47 -3.81 -5.78
C LEU A 55 0.97 -4.04 -6.05
N SER A 56 0.10 -3.09 -5.70
CA SER A 56 -1.33 -3.15 -6.01
C SER A 56 -1.61 -3.18 -7.52
N LEU A 57 -0.86 -2.39 -8.31
CA LEU A 57 -0.95 -2.39 -9.76
C LEU A 57 -0.46 -3.71 -10.37
N SER A 58 0.66 -4.25 -9.86
CA SER A 58 1.19 -5.54 -10.30
C SER A 58 0.20 -6.69 -10.03
N LEU A 59 -0.43 -6.70 -8.86
CA LEU A 59 -1.49 -7.67 -8.52
C LEU A 59 -2.71 -7.51 -9.44
N LEU A 60 -3.13 -6.28 -9.73
CA LEU A 60 -4.23 -6.00 -10.66
C LEU A 60 -3.91 -6.50 -12.08
N VAL A 61 -2.71 -6.20 -12.60
CA VAL A 61 -2.24 -6.69 -13.90
C VAL A 61 -2.21 -8.22 -13.94
N THR A 62 -1.71 -8.86 -12.89
CA THR A 62 -1.69 -10.34 -12.80
C THR A 62 -3.09 -10.93 -12.79
N MET A 63 -4.04 -10.27 -12.11
CA MET A 63 -5.45 -10.68 -12.12
C MET A 63 -6.06 -10.54 -13.52
N LEU A 64 -5.80 -9.43 -14.21
CA LEU A 64 -6.28 -9.21 -15.58
C LEU A 64 -5.70 -10.22 -16.56
N ILE A 65 -4.42 -10.59 -16.42
CA ILE A 65 -3.79 -11.64 -17.24
C ILE A 65 -4.44 -12.99 -16.98
N LYS A 66 -4.72 -13.34 -15.72
CA LYS A 66 -5.37 -14.61 -15.36
C LYS A 66 -6.85 -14.70 -15.76
N LEU A 67 -7.51 -13.55 -15.95
CA LEU A 67 -8.92 -13.49 -16.35
C LEU A 67 -9.10 -13.61 -17.87
N ARG A 68 -8.02 -13.47 -18.64
CA ARG A 68 -7.99 -13.64 -20.10
C ARG A 68 -7.74 -15.10 -20.46
#